data_AF-A0A813Q351-F1
#
_entry.id   AF-A0A813Q351-F1
#
_cell.length_a   1.000
_cell.length_b   1.000
_cell.length_c   1.000
_cell.angle_alpha   90.00
_cell.angle_beta   90.00
_cell.angle_gamma   90.00
#
_symmetry.space_group_name_H-M   'P 1'
#
loop_
_entity.id
_entity.type
_entity.pdbx_description
1 polymer ?
#
loop_
_entity_poly.entity_id
_entity_poly.type
_entity_poly.pdbx_seq_one_letter_code
_entity_poly.pdbx_strand_id
1 'polypeptide(L)'
;MTKRRINLGNNILSQEPSGPKMKTEIPGPKSKQFMKKLEKTQNALSTIFVLDVEKSIGNYAVDVDGNILLDVYEQIASLPLGYNHPAIQKVFQDSKNLSQLVNRPALGVHPTPQFIKQIDQTLLRIAPKGLDYIQPMMCGSCSNENAFKAMCIWYANKYRNGKAFTDEELKSSMYNKPPGCPNISIMSFEGAFHGRTFGALSCTHSKPIHKIDIPSFDWPAAPFPRYKYPLEANERENTKEDEKCLARVNFLF
;
A
#
# COMPACT_ATOMS: atom_id res chain seq x y z
N MET A 1 -5.26 -28.23 -7.82
CA MET A 1 -4.86 -27.36 -6.70
C MET A 1 -5.22 -28.06 -5.40
N THR A 2 -4.25 -28.70 -4.76
CA THR A 2 -4.45 -29.35 -3.46
C THR A 2 -4.71 -28.25 -2.43
N LYS A 3 -5.95 -28.11 -1.94
CA LYS A 3 -6.27 -27.25 -0.80
C LYS A 3 -5.47 -27.78 0.39
N ARG A 4 -4.29 -27.22 0.65
CA ARG A 4 -3.64 -27.39 1.95
C ARG A 4 -4.58 -26.76 2.97
N ARG A 5 -5.36 -27.59 3.67
CA ARG A 5 -6.06 -27.16 4.88
C ARG A 5 -4.99 -26.52 5.77
N ILE A 6 -5.15 -25.24 6.09
CA ILE A 6 -4.41 -24.62 7.18
C ILE A 6 -4.84 -25.41 8.40
N ASN A 7 -3.96 -26.30 8.87
CA ASN A 7 -4.13 -26.96 10.14
C ASN A 7 -3.96 -25.85 11.19
N LEU A 8 -5.07 -25.31 11.68
CA LEU A 8 -5.12 -24.37 12.81
C LEU A 8 -4.75 -25.14 14.08
N GLY A 9 -3.54 -25.72 14.10
CA GLY A 9 -3.04 -26.54 15.19
C GLY A 9 -3.26 -25.80 16.50
N ASN A 10 -3.89 -26.49 17.45
CA ASN A 10 -4.18 -26.09 18.83
C ASN A 10 -3.74 -24.65 19.20
N ASN A 11 -4.72 -23.75 19.22
CA ASN A 11 -4.74 -22.55 20.06
C ASN A 11 -3.57 -21.56 19.87
N ILE A 12 -3.24 -21.20 18.63
CA ILE A 12 -2.23 -20.15 18.32
C ILE A 12 -2.58 -18.81 18.98
N LEU A 13 -3.85 -18.55 19.31
CA LEU A 13 -4.33 -17.35 19.97
C LEU A 13 -5.11 -17.66 21.26
N SER A 14 -4.64 -18.61 22.08
CA SER A 14 -5.30 -18.99 23.34
C SER A 14 -5.53 -17.83 24.33
N GLN A 15 -4.89 -16.69 24.11
CA GLN A 15 -4.98 -15.46 24.91
C GLN A 15 -5.83 -14.36 24.25
N GLU A 16 -6.39 -14.59 23.07
CA GLU A 16 -7.27 -13.61 22.42
C GLU A 16 -8.54 -13.41 23.25
N PRO A 17 -8.97 -12.14 23.46
CA PRO A 17 -10.22 -11.86 24.16
C PRO A 17 -11.43 -12.57 23.54
N SER A 18 -12.37 -13.03 24.37
CA SER A 18 -13.63 -13.62 23.90
C SER A 18 -14.60 -12.60 23.30
N GLY A 19 -14.35 -11.30 23.50
CA GLY A 19 -15.20 -10.22 23.04
C GLY A 19 -14.66 -8.84 23.41
N PRO A 20 -15.23 -7.77 22.85
CA PRO A 20 -14.89 -6.40 23.22
C PRO A 20 -15.30 -6.10 24.67
N LYS A 21 -14.57 -5.21 25.33
CA LYS A 21 -14.82 -4.79 26.71
C LYS A 21 -14.43 -3.33 26.92
N MET A 22 -15.44 -2.49 27.07
CA MET A 22 -15.27 -1.05 27.28
C MET A 22 -15.14 -0.73 28.77
N LYS A 23 -14.22 0.18 29.10
CA LYS A 23 -13.99 0.76 30.43
C LYS A 23 -14.25 2.26 30.45
N THR A 24 -14.06 2.94 29.32
CA THR A 24 -14.28 4.38 29.15
C THR A 24 -14.93 4.66 27.80
N GLU A 25 -15.31 5.92 27.58
CA GLU A 25 -15.49 6.45 26.22
C GLU A 25 -14.18 6.43 25.42
N ILE A 26 -14.25 6.56 24.10
CA ILE A 26 -13.09 6.69 23.21
C ILE A 26 -13.10 8.07 22.53
N PRO A 27 -11.99 8.83 22.60
CA PRO A 27 -10.78 8.55 23.37
C PRO A 27 -11.01 8.70 24.89
N GLY A 28 -10.43 7.81 25.68
CA GLY A 28 -10.45 7.90 27.14
C GLY A 28 -9.50 8.99 27.68
N PRO A 29 -9.52 9.26 29.00
CA PRO A 29 -8.75 10.33 29.61
C PRO A 29 -7.23 10.20 29.41
N LYS A 30 -6.67 8.97 29.43
CA LYS A 30 -5.23 8.77 29.18
C LYS A 30 -4.90 9.00 27.71
N SER A 31 -5.72 8.48 26.80
CA SER A 31 -5.57 8.76 25.36
C SER A 31 -5.57 10.26 25.09
N LYS A 32 -6.54 11.01 25.65
CA LYS A 32 -6.61 12.48 25.54
C LYS A 32 -5.35 13.17 26.06
N GLN A 33 -4.79 12.73 27.19
CA GLN A 33 -3.53 13.27 27.72
C GLN A 33 -2.35 13.05 26.77
N PHE A 34 -2.20 11.85 26.21
CA PHE A 34 -1.15 11.58 25.22
C PHE A 34 -1.34 12.33 23.92
N MET A 35 -2.58 12.45 23.43
CA MET A 35 -2.90 13.25 22.23
C MET A 35 -2.53 14.72 22.41
N LYS A 36 -2.87 15.33 23.55
CA LYS A 36 -2.45 16.70 23.87
C LYS A 36 -0.92 16.87 23.92
N LYS A 37 -0.18 15.83 24.30
CA LYS A 37 1.28 15.83 24.23
C LYS A 37 1.76 15.75 22.77
N LEU A 38 1.14 14.91 21.96
CA LEU A 38 1.47 14.72 20.54
C LEU A 38 1.24 16.00 19.72
N GLU A 39 0.14 16.71 20.00
CA GLU A 39 -0.24 17.99 19.37
C GLU A 39 0.84 19.07 19.50
N LYS A 40 1.69 19.01 20.53
CA LYS A 40 2.80 19.95 20.69
C LYS A 40 3.94 19.71 19.71
N THR A 41 4.02 18.53 19.11
CA THR A 41 5.13 18.10 18.24
C THR A 41 4.70 17.93 16.78
N GLN A 42 3.44 17.60 16.53
CA GLN A 42 2.90 17.42 15.19
C GLN A 42 1.38 17.61 15.18
N ASN A 43 0.81 17.77 13.99
CA ASN A 43 -0.63 17.73 13.81
C ASN A 43 -1.17 16.33 14.19
N ALA A 44 -2.07 16.28 15.17
CA ALA A 44 -2.69 15.05 15.67
C ALA A 44 -4.20 14.97 15.41
N LEU A 45 -4.74 15.82 14.51
CA LEU A 45 -6.19 15.89 14.25
C LEU A 45 -6.80 14.56 13.77
N SER A 46 -6.00 13.69 13.15
CA SER A 46 -6.45 12.37 12.69
C SER A 46 -6.30 11.26 13.74
N THR A 47 -5.72 11.54 14.91
CA THR A 47 -5.54 10.54 15.97
C THR A 47 -6.88 10.27 16.65
N ILE A 48 -7.31 9.00 16.68
CA ILE A 48 -8.59 8.59 17.27
C ILE A 48 -8.44 8.28 18.77
N PHE A 49 -7.42 7.50 19.12
CA PHE A 49 -7.03 7.16 20.49
C PHE A 49 -5.56 6.70 20.50
N VAL A 50 -4.99 6.41 21.68
CA VAL A 50 -3.63 5.88 21.79
C VAL A 50 -3.67 4.38 22.04
N LEU A 51 -3.11 3.62 21.10
CA LEU A 51 -3.09 2.16 21.09
C LEU A 51 -2.04 1.61 22.08
N ASP A 52 -2.43 0.65 22.91
CA ASP A 52 -1.56 -0.21 23.71
C ASP A 52 -1.29 -1.50 22.94
N VAL A 53 -0.26 -1.47 22.08
CA VAL A 53 0.11 -2.60 21.23
C VAL A 53 0.54 -3.81 22.06
N GLU A 54 1.14 -3.61 23.24
CA GLU A 54 1.60 -4.72 24.09
C GLU A 54 0.45 -5.58 24.61
N LYS A 55 -0.70 -4.97 24.90
CA LYS A 55 -1.90 -5.68 25.35
C LYS A 55 -2.83 -6.12 24.23
N SER A 56 -2.61 -5.65 22.99
CA SER A 56 -3.42 -6.01 21.83
C SER A 56 -3.10 -7.44 21.38
N ILE A 57 -4.09 -8.28 21.08
CA ILE A 57 -3.89 -9.69 20.73
C ILE A 57 -4.90 -10.10 19.66
N GLY A 58 -4.44 -10.77 18.60
CA GLY A 58 -5.31 -11.28 17.54
C GLY A 58 -6.06 -10.13 16.86
N ASN A 59 -7.39 -10.22 16.83
CA ASN A 59 -8.27 -9.20 16.25
C ASN A 59 -8.63 -8.08 17.22
N TYR A 60 -8.05 -8.06 18.43
CA TYR A 60 -8.42 -7.09 19.46
C TYR A 60 -7.34 -6.05 19.70
N ALA A 61 -7.70 -4.79 19.41
CA ALA A 61 -6.93 -3.63 19.78
C ALA A 61 -7.26 -3.22 21.21
N VAL A 62 -6.25 -2.96 22.02
CA VAL A 62 -6.40 -2.42 23.37
C VAL A 62 -5.89 -0.99 23.38
N ASP A 63 -6.67 -0.03 23.87
CA ASP A 63 -6.17 1.33 24.06
C ASP A 63 -5.49 1.51 25.43
N VAL A 64 -4.78 2.63 25.63
CA VAL A 64 -4.09 2.93 26.90
C VAL A 64 -5.02 3.14 28.09
N ASP A 65 -6.32 3.34 27.85
CA ASP A 65 -7.37 3.41 28.86
C ASP A 65 -7.88 2.00 29.26
N GLY A 66 -7.47 0.97 28.52
CA GLY A 66 -7.77 -0.43 28.77
C GLY A 66 -9.09 -0.90 28.16
N ASN A 67 -9.63 -0.16 27.19
CA ASN A 67 -10.73 -0.60 26.35
C ASN A 67 -10.23 -1.69 25.40
N ILE A 68 -11.01 -2.77 25.25
CA ILE A 68 -10.74 -3.86 24.33
C ILE A 68 -11.73 -3.75 23.16
N LEU A 69 -11.23 -3.54 21.95
CA LEU A 69 -12.00 -3.29 20.74
C LEU A 69 -11.78 -4.43 19.75
N LEU A 70 -12.87 -4.95 19.16
CA LEU A 70 -12.74 -5.76 17.94
C LEU A 70 -12.31 -4.84 16.80
N ASP A 71 -11.10 -5.03 16.30
CA ASP A 71 -10.51 -4.20 15.26
C ASP A 71 -10.84 -4.78 13.88
N VAL A 72 -11.89 -4.23 13.26
CA VAL A 72 -12.28 -4.52 11.87
C VAL A 72 -11.68 -3.53 10.86
N TYR A 73 -10.73 -2.71 11.30
CA TYR A 73 -10.00 -1.73 10.48
C TYR A 73 -8.54 -2.14 10.22
N GLU A 74 -7.96 -2.94 11.14
CA GLU A 74 -6.67 -3.62 11.01
C GLU A 74 -5.53 -2.69 10.60
N GLN A 75 -5.48 -1.50 11.23
CA GLN A 75 -4.51 -0.45 10.91
C GLN A 75 -4.47 -0.12 9.42
N ILE A 76 -5.64 0.15 8.84
CA ILE A 76 -5.81 0.37 7.40
C ILE A 76 -5.42 -0.89 6.59
N ALA A 77 -5.99 -2.04 6.99
CA ALA A 77 -5.78 -3.35 6.36
C ALA A 77 -4.30 -3.76 6.20
N SER A 78 -3.46 -3.43 7.20
CA SER A 78 -2.01 -3.68 7.18
C SER A 78 -1.54 -4.74 8.17
N LEU A 79 -2.43 -5.31 8.98
CA LEU A 79 -2.12 -6.36 9.96
C LEU A 79 -2.58 -7.75 9.47
N PRO A 80 -1.77 -8.49 8.71
CA PRO A 80 -2.21 -9.74 8.07
C PRO A 80 -2.49 -10.91 9.02
N LEU A 81 -1.94 -10.88 10.24
CA LEU A 81 -2.03 -11.96 11.23
C LEU A 81 -2.53 -11.47 12.60
N GLY A 82 -3.08 -10.26 12.67
CA GLY A 82 -3.49 -9.62 13.91
C GLY A 82 -2.32 -9.17 14.81
N TYR A 83 -2.68 -8.63 15.97
CA TYR A 83 -1.72 -8.14 16.97
C TYR A 83 -1.00 -9.29 17.67
N ASN A 84 0.30 -9.11 17.92
CA ASN A 84 1.12 -10.00 18.75
C ASN A 84 1.05 -11.50 18.39
N HIS A 85 0.91 -11.82 17.11
CA HIS A 85 0.85 -13.20 16.64
C HIS A 85 2.10 -14.02 17.12
N PRO A 86 1.93 -15.14 17.84
CA PRO A 86 3.07 -15.82 18.47
C PRO A 86 4.14 -16.32 17.52
N ALA A 87 3.79 -16.69 16.28
CA ALA A 87 4.79 -17.07 15.29
C ALA A 87 5.70 -15.89 14.88
N ILE A 88 5.16 -14.65 14.85
CA ILE A 88 5.96 -13.45 14.57
C ILE A 88 6.88 -13.17 15.76
N GLN A 89 6.35 -13.21 16.99
CA GLN A 89 7.17 -13.02 18.20
C GLN A 89 8.34 -14.01 18.27
N LYS A 90 8.11 -15.29 17.95
CA LYS A 90 9.17 -16.31 17.87
C LYS A 90 10.26 -15.97 16.87
N VAL A 91 9.93 -15.38 15.72
CA VAL A 91 10.94 -14.95 14.72
C VAL A 91 11.84 -13.85 15.28
N PHE A 92 11.29 -12.88 16.01
CA PHE A 92 12.08 -11.79 16.60
C PHE A 92 12.87 -12.22 17.85
N GLN A 93 12.48 -13.32 18.51
CA GLN A 93 13.20 -13.89 19.65
C GLN A 93 14.32 -14.86 19.24
N ASP A 94 14.33 -15.34 17.99
CA ASP A 94 15.41 -16.20 17.49
C ASP A 94 16.69 -15.39 17.26
N SER A 95 17.73 -15.68 18.05
CA SER A 95 19.04 -15.02 17.98
C SER A 95 19.71 -15.13 16.62
N LYS A 96 19.36 -16.12 15.79
CA LYS A 96 19.85 -16.26 14.41
C LYS A 96 19.40 -15.11 13.50
N ASN A 97 18.31 -14.43 13.86
CA ASN A 97 17.78 -13.30 13.08
C ASN A 97 18.40 -11.95 13.48
N LEU A 98 19.13 -11.88 14.60
CA LEU A 98 19.64 -10.61 15.17
C LEU A 98 20.41 -9.77 14.15
N SER A 99 21.34 -10.38 13.42
CA SER A 99 22.15 -9.65 12.44
C SER A 99 21.31 -9.02 11.32
N GLN A 100 20.23 -9.67 10.89
CA GLN A 100 19.32 -9.13 9.88
C GLN A 100 18.45 -7.99 10.44
N LEU A 101 18.17 -8.01 11.74
CA LEU A 101 17.34 -6.99 12.40
C LEU A 101 18.10 -5.68 12.63
N VAL A 102 19.39 -5.75 12.94
CA VAL A 102 20.20 -4.57 13.30
C VAL A 102 21.04 -4.01 12.14
N ASN A 103 21.25 -4.80 11.08
CA ASN A 103 22.03 -4.36 9.92
C ASN A 103 21.12 -4.28 8.67
N ARG A 104 20.89 -3.05 8.20
CA ARG A 104 20.07 -2.81 6.99
C ARG A 104 20.95 -2.61 5.75
N PRO A 105 21.11 -3.62 4.88
CA PRO A 105 21.94 -3.50 3.69
C PRO A 105 21.31 -2.58 2.62
N ALA A 106 22.15 -1.97 1.79
CA ALA A 106 21.74 -1.41 0.51
C ALA A 106 21.48 -2.56 -0.49
N LEU A 107 20.27 -3.12 -0.48
CA LEU A 107 19.92 -4.37 -1.19
C LEU A 107 20.19 -4.35 -2.70
N GLY A 108 20.17 -3.18 -3.34
CA GLY A 108 20.51 -3.04 -4.76
C GLY A 108 22.01 -3.14 -5.08
N VAL A 109 22.88 -3.07 -4.07
CA VAL A 109 24.35 -3.11 -4.22
C VAL A 109 24.94 -4.31 -3.49
N HIS A 110 24.50 -4.56 -2.26
CA HIS A 110 25.02 -5.61 -1.38
C HIS A 110 23.87 -6.49 -0.85
N PRO A 111 23.20 -7.30 -1.69
CA PRO A 111 22.17 -8.23 -1.23
C PRO A 111 22.79 -9.32 -0.34
N THR A 112 22.00 -9.83 0.60
CA THR A 112 22.43 -10.95 1.45
C THR A 112 21.97 -12.29 0.87
N PRO A 113 22.67 -13.41 1.12
CA PRO A 113 22.20 -14.73 0.70
C PRO A 113 20.80 -15.07 1.24
N GLN A 114 20.46 -14.56 2.43
CA GLN A 114 19.16 -14.77 3.03
C GLN A 114 18.06 -14.01 2.28
N PHE A 115 18.31 -12.78 1.85
CA PHE A 115 17.37 -11.99 1.05
C PHE A 115 17.01 -12.72 -0.26
N ILE A 116 18.00 -13.25 -0.98
CA ILE A 116 17.78 -13.98 -2.23
C ILE A 116 16.85 -15.19 -1.99
N LYS A 117 17.14 -16.00 -0.96
CA LYS A 117 16.29 -17.13 -0.57
C LYS A 117 14.88 -16.70 -0.17
N GLN A 118 14.75 -15.58 0.54
CA GLN A 118 13.45 -15.07 1.00
C GLN A 118 12.56 -14.66 -0.16
N ILE A 119 13.10 -14.04 -1.22
CA ILE A 119 12.32 -13.69 -2.42
C ILE A 119 11.65 -14.93 -3.01
N ASP A 120 12.42 -16.01 -3.22
CA ASP A 120 11.91 -17.29 -3.75
C ASP A 120 10.90 -17.96 -2.82
N GLN A 121 11.13 -17.88 -1.51
CA GLN A 121 10.33 -18.55 -0.50
C GLN A 121 9.06 -17.78 -0.11
N THR A 122 8.94 -16.51 -0.51
CA THR A 122 7.82 -15.63 -0.13
C THR A 122 7.14 -15.05 -1.37
N LEU A 123 7.69 -13.97 -1.93
CA LEU A 123 7.02 -13.15 -2.95
C LEU A 123 6.84 -13.91 -4.28
N LEU A 124 7.84 -14.68 -4.73
CA LEU A 124 7.73 -15.43 -5.99
C LEU A 124 6.76 -16.62 -5.92
N ARG A 125 6.49 -17.17 -4.72
CA ARG A 125 5.51 -18.27 -4.56
C ARG A 125 4.08 -17.86 -4.88
N ILE A 126 3.81 -16.56 -4.82
CA ILE A 126 2.50 -15.95 -5.07
C ILE A 126 2.56 -15.00 -6.26
N ALA A 127 3.58 -15.12 -7.12
CA ALA A 127 3.72 -14.31 -8.31
C ALA A 127 2.49 -14.48 -9.23
N PRO A 128 1.90 -13.38 -9.73
CA PRO A 128 0.85 -13.44 -10.74
C PRO A 128 1.36 -14.14 -12.01
N LYS A 129 0.46 -14.81 -12.74
CA LYS A 129 0.81 -15.50 -13.98
C LYS A 129 1.47 -14.55 -14.99
N GLY A 130 2.65 -14.93 -15.50
CA GLY A 130 3.40 -14.16 -16.49
C GLY A 130 4.25 -13.02 -15.93
N LEU A 131 4.33 -12.87 -14.60
CA LEU A 131 5.16 -11.86 -13.93
C LEU A 131 6.24 -12.53 -13.07
N ASP A 132 7.36 -12.88 -13.70
CA ASP A 132 8.45 -13.66 -13.05
C ASP A 132 9.53 -12.78 -12.39
N TYR A 133 9.36 -11.45 -12.42
CA TYR A 133 10.31 -10.48 -11.86
C TYR A 133 9.71 -9.72 -10.66
N ILE A 134 10.52 -9.51 -9.62
CA ILE A 134 10.12 -8.77 -8.42
C ILE A 134 11.19 -7.74 -8.07
N GLN A 135 10.74 -6.51 -7.84
CA GLN A 135 11.54 -5.45 -7.27
C GLN A 135 10.88 -4.99 -5.96
N PRO A 136 11.41 -5.36 -4.78
CA PRO A 136 10.82 -4.95 -3.51
C PRO A 136 11.03 -3.46 -3.26
N MET A 137 10.04 -2.86 -2.62
CA MET A 137 9.99 -1.45 -2.23
C MET A 137 9.46 -1.36 -0.80
N MET A 138 9.71 -0.25 -0.12
CA MET A 138 9.41 -0.11 1.32
C MET A 138 7.94 0.19 1.63
N CYS A 139 7.19 0.80 0.71
CA CYS A 139 5.79 1.15 0.91
C CYS A 139 5.03 1.21 -0.41
N GLY A 140 3.69 1.27 -0.35
CA GLY A 140 2.84 1.30 -1.55
C GLY A 140 3.11 2.50 -2.47
N SER A 141 3.46 3.68 -1.93
CA SER A 141 3.76 4.85 -2.76
C SER A 141 5.04 4.66 -3.57
N CYS A 142 6.15 4.22 -2.96
CA CYS A 142 7.39 4.00 -3.73
C CYS A 142 7.33 2.77 -4.64
N SER A 143 6.47 1.78 -4.34
CA SER A 143 6.10 0.73 -5.29
C SER A 143 5.48 1.33 -6.56
N ASN A 144 4.46 2.19 -6.42
CA ASN A 144 3.81 2.82 -7.57
C ASN A 144 4.74 3.77 -8.32
N GLU A 145 5.51 4.62 -7.64
CA GLU A 145 6.46 5.53 -8.30
C GLU A 145 7.51 4.78 -9.14
N ASN A 146 8.01 3.63 -8.66
CA ASN A 146 8.96 2.84 -9.44
C ASN A 146 8.29 2.04 -10.55
N ALA A 147 7.05 1.57 -10.35
CA ALA A 147 6.26 0.98 -11.44
C ALA A 147 6.02 2.02 -12.56
N PHE A 148 5.68 3.26 -12.21
CA PHE A 148 5.50 4.38 -13.13
C PHE A 148 6.76 4.64 -13.95
N LYS A 149 7.92 4.77 -13.29
CA LYS A 149 9.20 4.92 -13.99
C LYS A 149 9.52 3.73 -14.89
N ALA A 150 9.29 2.50 -14.43
CA ALA A 150 9.53 1.29 -15.23
C ALA A 150 8.66 1.28 -16.49
N MET A 151 7.38 1.66 -16.39
CA MET A 151 6.48 1.81 -17.54
C MET A 151 6.97 2.89 -18.50
N CYS A 152 7.37 4.06 -18.02
CA CYS A 152 7.89 5.14 -18.86
C CYS A 152 9.19 4.73 -19.58
N ILE A 153 10.11 4.06 -18.88
CA ILE A 153 11.36 3.55 -19.47
C ILE A 153 11.05 2.49 -20.54
N TRP A 154 10.17 1.54 -20.24
CA TRP A 154 9.74 0.52 -21.19
C TRP A 154 9.11 1.13 -22.43
N TYR A 155 8.19 2.09 -22.26
CA TYR A 155 7.53 2.78 -23.35
C TYR A 155 8.54 3.54 -24.20
N ALA A 156 9.40 4.37 -23.59
CA ALA A 156 10.43 5.10 -24.32
C ALA A 156 11.41 4.17 -25.05
N ASN A 157 11.80 3.03 -24.45
CA ASN A 157 12.65 2.02 -25.09
C ASN A 157 11.98 1.41 -26.33
N LYS A 158 10.65 1.18 -26.28
CA LYS A 158 9.88 0.67 -27.42
C LYS A 158 9.98 1.60 -28.64
N TYR A 159 9.89 2.92 -28.44
CA TYR A 159 10.04 3.91 -29.52
C TYR A 159 11.49 4.13 -29.94
N ARG A 160 12.43 4.07 -29.00
CA ARG A 160 13.87 4.18 -29.30
C ARG A 160 14.39 2.98 -30.10
N ASN A 161 13.70 1.84 -30.01
CA ASN A 161 13.96 0.62 -30.80
C ASN A 161 15.43 0.17 -30.73
N GLY A 162 15.99 0.12 -29.52
CA GLY A 162 17.36 -0.32 -29.27
C GLY A 162 18.47 0.67 -29.63
N LYS A 163 18.14 1.86 -30.16
CA LYS A 163 19.15 2.92 -30.38
C LYS A 163 19.74 3.41 -29.06
N ALA A 164 20.98 3.88 -29.10
CA ALA A 164 21.60 4.57 -27.98
C ALA A 164 20.90 5.92 -27.70
N PHE A 165 21.08 6.44 -26.49
CA PHE A 165 20.65 7.80 -26.17
C PHE A 165 21.45 8.82 -26.99
N THR A 166 20.77 9.85 -27.45
CA THR A 166 21.39 11.01 -28.10
C THR A 166 21.98 11.97 -27.07
N ASP A 167 22.97 12.75 -27.48
CA ASP A 167 23.53 13.82 -26.63
C ASP A 167 22.46 14.82 -26.19
N GLU A 168 21.46 15.08 -27.03
CA GLU A 168 20.35 15.98 -26.71
C GLU A 168 19.45 15.40 -25.62
N GLU A 169 19.07 14.12 -25.70
CA GLU A 169 18.32 13.43 -24.63
C GLU A 169 19.10 13.48 -23.31
N LEU A 170 20.40 13.15 -23.33
CA LEU A 170 21.23 13.17 -22.14
C LEU A 170 21.30 14.58 -21.53
N LYS A 171 21.59 15.62 -22.34
CA LYS A 171 21.70 17.00 -21.87
C LYS A 171 20.36 17.56 -21.38
N SER A 172 19.28 17.38 -22.14
CA SER A 172 17.95 17.93 -21.79
C SER A 172 17.33 17.26 -20.56
N SER A 173 17.63 15.98 -20.31
CA SER A 173 17.14 15.26 -19.13
C SER A 173 17.57 15.91 -17.80
N MET A 174 18.79 16.44 -17.75
CA MET A 174 19.35 17.11 -16.56
C MET A 174 18.67 18.45 -16.25
N TYR A 175 17.84 18.96 -17.17
CA TYR A 175 17.09 20.21 -17.01
C TYR A 175 15.58 19.99 -17.04
N ASN A 176 15.11 18.75 -16.84
CA ASN A 176 13.69 18.38 -16.87
C ASN A 176 12.99 18.74 -18.19
N LYS A 177 13.71 18.70 -19.32
CA LYS A 177 13.21 19.08 -20.65
C LYS A 177 13.14 17.89 -21.60
N PRO A 178 12.20 17.88 -22.56
CA PRO A 178 12.28 16.98 -23.69
C PRO A 178 13.51 17.29 -24.57
N PRO A 179 14.03 16.30 -25.32
CA PRO A 179 13.55 14.91 -25.40
C PRO A 179 13.95 14.01 -24.22
N GLY A 180 14.88 14.43 -23.36
CA GLY A 180 15.41 13.62 -22.25
C GLY A 180 14.38 13.28 -21.16
N CYS A 181 13.49 14.21 -20.86
CA CYS A 181 12.29 13.99 -20.04
C CYS A 181 11.06 14.07 -20.95
N PRO A 182 10.57 12.93 -21.49
CA PRO A 182 9.46 12.93 -22.42
C PRO A 182 8.14 13.27 -21.72
N ASN A 183 7.20 13.82 -22.47
CA ASN A 183 5.84 14.06 -21.98
C ASN A 183 5.00 12.77 -22.07
N ILE A 184 5.22 11.86 -21.12
CA ILE A 184 4.46 10.61 -20.97
C ILE A 184 3.45 10.78 -19.85
N SER A 185 2.22 10.33 -20.09
CA SER A 185 1.14 10.33 -19.10
C SER A 185 0.82 8.93 -18.59
N ILE A 186 0.33 8.85 -17.35
CA ILE A 186 -0.20 7.62 -16.76
C ILE A 186 -1.68 7.81 -16.52
N MET A 187 -2.51 7.04 -17.24
CA MET A 187 -3.95 7.07 -17.01
C MET A 187 -4.30 6.42 -15.67
N SER A 188 -5.22 7.05 -14.94
CA SER A 188 -5.76 6.57 -13.67
C SER A 188 -7.30 6.62 -13.69
N PHE A 189 -7.94 6.21 -12.59
CA PHE A 189 -9.40 6.21 -12.48
C PHE A 189 -9.91 7.19 -11.42
N GLU A 190 -11.08 7.78 -11.66
CA GLU A 190 -11.83 8.52 -10.65
C GLU A 190 -12.09 7.62 -9.43
N GLY A 191 -11.96 8.18 -8.23
CA GLY A 191 -12.06 7.42 -6.97
C GLY A 191 -10.80 6.64 -6.58
N ALA A 192 -9.78 6.54 -7.43
CA ALA A 192 -8.58 5.77 -7.14
C ALA A 192 -7.74 6.35 -5.98
N PHE A 193 -6.96 5.48 -5.32
CA PHE A 193 -5.95 5.86 -4.32
C PHE A 193 -4.66 5.07 -4.57
N HIS A 194 -3.62 5.75 -5.06
CA HIS A 194 -2.32 5.14 -5.38
C HIS A 194 -1.17 5.63 -4.47
N GLY A 195 -1.42 6.60 -3.60
CA GLY A 195 -0.42 7.12 -2.68
C GLY A 195 -0.43 8.63 -2.59
N ARG A 196 0.58 9.20 -1.92
CA ARG A 196 0.64 10.63 -1.62
C ARG A 196 1.95 11.32 -2.02
N THR A 197 2.90 10.59 -2.61
CA THR A 197 4.05 11.20 -3.31
C THR A 197 3.58 11.82 -4.64
N PHE A 198 4.27 12.82 -5.18
CA PHE A 198 3.77 13.63 -6.30
C PHE A 198 3.27 12.83 -7.52
N GLY A 199 3.97 11.77 -7.94
CA GLY A 199 3.51 10.92 -9.05
C GLY A 199 2.30 10.08 -8.66
N ALA A 200 2.39 9.35 -7.55
CA ALA A 200 1.29 8.54 -7.00
C ALA A 200 0.02 9.35 -6.68
N LEU A 201 0.19 10.60 -6.23
CA LEU A 201 -0.89 11.52 -5.93
C LEU A 201 -1.56 12.05 -7.20
N SER A 202 -0.80 12.22 -8.29
CA SER A 202 -1.37 12.62 -9.57
C SER A 202 -2.30 11.55 -10.14
N CYS A 203 -2.05 10.27 -9.85
CA CYS A 203 -2.97 9.16 -10.13
C CYS A 203 -4.07 8.96 -9.07
N THR A 204 -4.02 9.64 -7.92
CA THR A 204 -5.02 9.49 -6.84
C THR A 204 -6.17 10.47 -7.04
N HIS A 205 -7.41 10.01 -6.96
CA HIS A 205 -8.64 10.81 -7.16
C HIS A 205 -9.70 10.50 -6.10
N SER A 206 -9.25 10.33 -4.85
CA SER A 206 -10.06 9.81 -3.74
C SER A 206 -10.87 10.86 -2.98
N LYS A 207 -10.22 11.92 -2.47
CA LYS A 207 -10.84 13.00 -1.69
C LYS A 207 -10.14 14.33 -1.97
N PRO A 208 -10.87 15.48 -2.00
CA PRO A 208 -10.26 16.79 -2.24
C PRO A 208 -9.12 17.13 -1.27
N ILE A 209 -9.29 16.85 0.02
CA ILE A 209 -8.29 17.14 1.06
C ILE A 209 -6.98 16.37 0.89
N HIS A 210 -6.95 15.34 0.05
CA HIS A 210 -5.71 14.64 -0.27
C HIS A 210 -4.89 15.36 -1.35
N LYS A 211 -5.51 16.23 -2.17
CA LYS A 211 -4.90 16.82 -3.37
C LYS A 211 -4.79 18.34 -3.37
N ILE A 212 -5.71 19.03 -2.68
CA ILE A 212 -5.76 20.49 -2.67
C ILE A 212 -4.40 21.07 -2.24
N ASP A 213 -3.99 22.17 -2.89
CA ASP A 213 -2.73 22.89 -2.66
C ASP A 213 -1.43 22.15 -3.04
N ILE A 214 -1.51 20.97 -3.67
CA ILE A 214 -0.34 20.18 -4.10
C ILE A 214 -0.21 20.20 -5.63
N PRO A 215 0.94 20.60 -6.20
CA PRO A 215 1.20 20.49 -7.64
C PRO A 215 0.99 19.07 -8.18
N SER A 216 0.48 18.95 -9.39
CA SER A 216 0.15 17.66 -10.01
C SER A 216 0.54 17.63 -11.48
N PHE A 217 0.63 16.43 -12.05
CA PHE A 217 0.81 16.21 -13.48
C PHE A 217 -0.54 16.23 -14.19
N ASP A 218 -0.58 16.82 -15.38
CA ASP A 218 -1.76 16.81 -16.26
C ASP A 218 -1.90 15.45 -16.95
N TRP A 219 -2.29 14.44 -16.16
CA TRP A 219 -2.48 13.06 -16.60
C TRP A 219 -3.97 12.71 -16.61
N PRO A 220 -4.43 11.89 -17.58
CA PRO A 220 -5.84 11.61 -17.74
C PRO A 220 -6.39 10.75 -16.59
N ALA A 221 -7.62 11.05 -16.18
CA ALA A 221 -8.43 10.22 -15.30
C ALA A 221 -9.71 9.78 -16.02
N ALA A 222 -9.99 8.47 -15.99
CA ALA A 222 -11.20 7.88 -16.55
C ALA A 222 -12.22 7.56 -15.44
N PRO A 223 -13.53 7.57 -15.71
CA PRO A 223 -14.54 7.18 -14.73
C PRO A 223 -14.41 5.69 -14.40
N PHE A 224 -14.52 5.34 -13.12
CA PHE A 224 -14.63 3.95 -12.68
C PHE A 224 -16.12 3.54 -12.60
N PRO A 225 -16.53 2.35 -13.08
CA PRO A 225 -17.94 1.97 -13.12
C PRO A 225 -18.60 2.03 -11.73
N ARG A 226 -19.75 2.69 -11.64
CA ARG A 226 -20.55 2.75 -10.41
C ARG A 226 -21.84 1.94 -10.54
N TYR A 227 -21.78 0.70 -10.07
CA TYR A 227 -22.90 -0.23 -10.17
C TYR A 227 -24.06 0.12 -9.24
N LYS A 228 -25.27 -0.20 -9.71
CA LYS A 228 -26.48 -0.25 -8.92
C LYS A 228 -26.67 -1.64 -8.33
N TYR A 229 -27.15 -1.68 -7.09
CA TYR A 229 -27.40 -2.90 -6.32
C TYR A 229 -28.89 -3.01 -5.96
N PRO A 230 -29.46 -4.23 -5.84
CA PRO A 230 -28.85 -5.54 -6.09
C PRO A 230 -28.40 -5.74 -7.55
N LEU A 231 -27.31 -6.47 -7.78
CA LEU A 231 -26.68 -6.55 -9.11
C LEU A 231 -27.61 -7.20 -10.14
N GLU A 232 -28.27 -8.28 -9.74
CA GLU A 232 -29.17 -9.10 -10.56
C GLU A 232 -30.40 -8.30 -11.01
N ALA A 233 -30.81 -7.29 -10.24
CA ALA A 233 -31.95 -6.44 -10.56
C ALA A 233 -31.59 -5.24 -11.46
N ASN A 234 -30.30 -4.99 -11.70
CA ASN A 234 -29.80 -3.80 -12.40
C ASN A 234 -28.80 -4.14 -13.52
N GLU A 235 -28.84 -5.36 -14.07
CA GLU A 235 -27.89 -5.82 -15.10
C GLU A 235 -27.82 -4.86 -16.29
N ARG A 236 -28.98 -4.42 -16.80
CA ARG A 236 -29.05 -3.48 -17.94
C ARG A 236 -28.36 -2.15 -17.63
N GLU A 237 -28.60 -1.58 -16.46
CA GLU A 237 -28.00 -0.31 -16.03
C GLU A 237 -26.48 -0.47 -15.86
N ASN A 238 -26.04 -1.59 -15.29
CA ASN A 238 -24.62 -1.86 -15.04
C ASN A 238 -23.86 -2.14 -16.35
N THR A 239 -24.43 -2.87 -17.30
CA THR A 239 -23.86 -3.04 -18.65
C THR A 239 -23.70 -1.70 -19.38
N LYS A 240 -24.71 -0.82 -19.28
CA LYS A 240 -24.61 0.54 -19.85
C LYS A 240 -23.53 1.39 -19.19
N GLU A 241 -23.34 1.25 -17.88
CA GLU A 241 -22.27 1.93 -17.16
C GLU A 241 -20.88 1.43 -17.59
N ASP A 242 -20.71 0.12 -17.78
CA ASP A 242 -19.48 -0.46 -18.33
C ASP A 242 -19.18 0.08 -19.73
N GLU A 243 -20.15 0.05 -20.65
CA GLU A 243 -20.02 0.59 -22.01
C GLU A 243 -19.61 2.07 -22.01
N LYS A 244 -20.24 2.88 -21.13
CA LYS A 244 -19.94 4.30 -20.98
C LYS A 244 -18.52 4.53 -20.44
N CYS A 245 -18.09 3.78 -19.44
CA CYS A 245 -16.74 3.88 -18.88
C CYS A 245 -15.67 3.46 -19.90
N LEU A 246 -15.90 2.37 -20.63
CA LEU A 246 -15.00 1.91 -21.70
C LEU A 246 -14.92 2.92 -22.86
N ALA A 247 -16.04 3.48 -23.29
CA ALA A 247 -16.06 4.52 -24.32
C ALA A 247 -15.24 5.75 -23.90
N ARG A 248 -15.27 6.12 -22.62
CA ARG A 248 -14.45 7.23 -22.11
C ARG A 248 -12.96 6.90 -22.09
N VAL A 249 -12.57 5.68 -21.74
CA VAL A 249 -11.16 5.25 -21.85
C VAL A 249 -10.69 5.34 -23.30
N ASN A 250 -11.48 4.85 -24.26
CA ASN A 250 -11.15 4.92 -25.69
C ASN A 250 -11.07 6.35 -26.24
N PHE A 251 -11.71 7.33 -25.61
CA PHE A 251 -11.60 8.73 -26.02
C PHE A 251 -10.28 9.38 -25.55
N LEU A 252 -9.63 8.83 -24.51
CA LEU A 252 -8.39 9.38 -23.93
C LEU A 252 -7.13 8.94 -24.71
N PHE A 253 -7.24 8.02 -25.67
CA PHE A 253 -6.16 7.47 -26.50
C PHE A 253 -6.54 7.44 -27.97
#